data_AF-A0A5B2UPT1-F1
#
_entry.id   AF-A0A5B2UPT1-F1
#
_cell.length_a   1.000
_cell.length_b   1.000
_cell.length_c   1.000
_cell.angle_alpha   90.00
_cell.angle_beta   90.00
_cell.angle_gamma   90.00
#
_symmetry.space_group_name_H-M   'P 1'
#
loop_
_entity.id
_entity.type
_entity.pdbx_description
1 polymer ?
#
loop_
_entity_poly.entity_id
_entity_poly.type
_entity_poly.pdbx_seq_one_letter_code
_entity_poly.pdbx_strand_id
1 'polypeptide(L)'
;MSFSWVELAFGAMVIIAQGLSFWFMYWLFKKLRKPKSAAPAYALDTGLDGKAIPVLATFTGLRRVPWVAVASNSLNPMFRLDGQQLFYRVFRQKQRMFHDILLVDTRSAYGTFNLIFEFTDSPFTFIVNLGSASRVAYVLSLLPSSVPLSERAQAACLGEPPRERGV
;
A
#
# COMPACT_ATOMS: atom_id res chain seq x y z
N MET A 1 -52.26 -26.45 7.64
CA MET A 1 -51.55 -26.36 6.35
C MET A 1 -50.57 -27.51 6.27
N SER A 2 -50.77 -28.45 5.35
CA SER A 2 -49.83 -29.54 5.08
C SER A 2 -48.85 -29.10 4.00
N PHE A 3 -47.57 -29.00 4.32
CA PHE A 3 -46.54 -28.76 3.31
C PHE A 3 -46.40 -30.01 2.44
N SER A 4 -46.33 -29.82 1.12
CA SER A 4 -46.07 -30.91 0.20
C SER A 4 -44.59 -31.30 0.22
N TRP A 5 -44.29 -32.55 -0.12
CA TRP A 5 -42.90 -33.02 -0.27
C TRP A 5 -42.10 -32.20 -1.30
N VAL A 6 -42.79 -31.64 -2.31
CA VAL A 6 -42.19 -30.79 -3.33
C VAL A 6 -41.76 -29.44 -2.75
N GLU A 7 -42.59 -28.83 -1.88
CA GLU A 7 -42.25 -27.56 -1.20
C GLU A 7 -41.09 -27.74 -0.22
N LEU A 8 -41.06 -28.86 0.50
CA LEU A 8 -39.94 -29.21 1.39
C LEU A 8 -38.64 -29.42 0.60
N ALA A 9 -38.71 -30.14 -0.53
CA ALA A 9 -37.55 -30.36 -1.39
C ALA A 9 -37.04 -29.06 -2.02
N PHE A 10 -37.95 -28.18 -2.46
CA PHE A 10 -37.60 -26.88 -3.03
C PHE A 10 -36.98 -25.95 -1.97
N GLY A 11 -37.55 -25.88 -0.77
CA GLY A 11 -37.00 -25.12 0.34
C GLY A 11 -35.59 -25.58 0.73
N ALA A 12 -35.37 -26.90 0.80
CA ALA A 12 -34.05 -27.47 1.07
C ALA A 12 -33.03 -27.12 -0.04
N MET A 13 -33.45 -27.18 -1.31
CA MET A 13 -32.60 -26.82 -2.45
C MET A 13 -32.13 -25.35 -2.37
N VAL A 14 -33.04 -24.43 -2.05
CA VAL A 14 -32.71 -22.99 -1.93
C VAL A 14 -31.71 -22.75 -0.79
N ILE A 15 -31.91 -23.38 0.37
CA ILE A 15 -30.99 -23.26 1.52
C ILE A 15 -29.59 -23.76 1.16
N ILE A 16 -29.50 -24.92 0.48
CA ILE A 16 -28.23 -25.49 0.03
C ILE A 16 -27.54 -24.56 -0.98
N ALA A 17 -28.27 -24.06 -1.98
CA ALA A 17 -27.73 -23.15 -2.98
C ALA A 17 -27.22 -21.85 -2.35
N GLN A 18 -27.96 -21.28 -1.39
CA GLN A 18 -27.57 -20.08 -0.66
C GLN A 18 -26.30 -20.34 0.18
N GLY A 19 -26.23 -21.48 0.87
CA GLY A 19 -25.06 -21.90 1.64
C GLY A 19 -23.82 -22.06 0.76
N LEU A 20 -23.96 -22.68 -0.40
CA LEU A 20 -22.87 -22.81 -1.39
C LEU A 20 -22.42 -21.46 -1.93
N SER A 21 -23.35 -20.54 -2.19
CA SER A 21 -23.04 -19.17 -2.63
C SER A 21 -22.23 -18.41 -1.58
N PHE A 22 -22.67 -18.45 -0.31
CA PHE A 22 -21.93 -17.83 0.80
C PHE A 22 -20.57 -18.49 1.02
N TRP A 23 -20.48 -19.81 0.93
CA TRP A 23 -19.21 -20.55 1.04
C TRP A 23 -18.25 -20.19 -0.09
N PHE A 24 -18.73 -20.12 -1.33
CA PHE A 24 -17.93 -19.72 -2.49
C PHE A 24 -17.43 -18.28 -2.35
N MET A 25 -18.29 -17.36 -1.92
CA MET A 25 -17.92 -15.97 -1.67
C MET A 25 -16.87 -15.87 -0.56
N TYR A 26 -17.06 -16.58 0.57
CA TYR A 26 -16.06 -16.68 1.65
C TYR A 26 -14.72 -17.24 1.16
N TRP A 27 -14.75 -18.32 0.36
CA TRP A 27 -13.55 -18.93 -0.22
C TRP A 27 -12.83 -17.96 -1.16
N LEU A 28 -13.58 -17.23 -2.00
CA LEU A 28 -13.03 -16.22 -2.88
C LEU A 28 -12.37 -15.10 -2.08
N PHE A 29 -13.04 -14.58 -1.05
CA PHE A 29 -12.47 -13.59 -0.12
C PHE A 29 -11.23 -14.12 0.58
N LYS A 30 -11.22 -15.37 1.04
CA LYS A 30 -10.05 -16.00 1.69
C LYS A 30 -8.88 -16.17 0.71
N LYS A 31 -9.16 -16.51 -0.55
CA LYS A 31 -8.14 -16.65 -1.60
C LYS A 31 -7.58 -15.28 -2.02
N LEU A 32 -8.42 -14.25 -2.10
CA LEU A 32 -8.02 -12.87 -2.40
C LEU A 32 -7.28 -12.21 -1.24
N ARG A 33 -7.56 -12.60 0.01
CA ARG A 33 -6.87 -12.12 1.21
C ARG A 33 -5.50 -12.76 1.44
N LYS A 34 -5.08 -13.77 0.66
CA LYS A 34 -3.71 -14.27 0.79
C LYS A 34 -2.76 -13.12 0.42
N PRO A 35 -1.93 -12.62 1.35
CA PRO A 35 -0.98 -11.57 1.04
C PRO A 35 -0.10 -12.09 -0.10
N LYS A 36 -0.24 -11.48 -1.27
CA LYS A 36 0.60 -11.81 -2.42
C LYS A 36 2.02 -11.58 -1.97
N SER A 37 2.87 -12.60 -2.11
CA SER A 37 4.30 -12.50 -1.78
C SER A 37 4.82 -11.22 -2.43
N ALA A 38 5.46 -10.39 -1.62
CA ALA A 38 6.06 -9.15 -2.10
C ALA A 38 6.82 -9.45 -3.38
N ALA A 39 6.59 -8.65 -4.43
CA ALA A 39 7.43 -8.74 -5.62
C ALA A 39 8.88 -8.74 -5.15
N PRO A 40 9.74 -9.62 -5.70
CA PRO A 40 11.13 -9.67 -5.30
C PRO A 40 11.68 -8.25 -5.37
N ALA A 41 12.33 -7.84 -4.28
CA ALA A 41 13.19 -6.67 -4.24
C ALA A 41 13.93 -6.58 -5.57
N TYR A 42 13.83 -5.45 -6.28
CA TYR A 42 14.70 -5.23 -7.44
C TYR A 42 16.12 -5.55 -6.99
N ALA A 43 16.72 -6.55 -7.63
CA ALA A 43 18.08 -6.99 -7.32
C ALA A 43 19.03 -5.82 -7.59
N LEU A 44 20.04 -5.68 -6.73
CA LEU A 44 20.93 -4.53 -6.61
C LEU A 44 21.81 -4.26 -7.86
N ASP A 45 21.67 -5.03 -8.95
CA ASP A 45 22.58 -5.04 -10.11
C ASP A 45 21.90 -4.78 -11.47
N THR A 46 20.78 -4.04 -11.52
CA THR A 46 20.07 -3.74 -12.80
C THR A 46 20.60 -2.53 -13.59
N GLY A 47 21.80 -2.02 -13.30
CA GLY A 47 22.56 -1.21 -14.27
C GLY A 47 22.00 0.17 -14.60
N LEU A 48 21.50 0.92 -13.62
CA LEU A 48 21.27 2.37 -13.72
C LEU A 48 21.67 2.99 -12.37
N ASP A 49 22.57 3.97 -12.37
CA ASP A 49 23.38 4.49 -11.23
C ASP A 49 22.66 5.08 -9.97
N GLY A 50 21.41 4.71 -9.69
CA GLY A 50 20.65 5.18 -8.52
C GLY A 50 20.15 4.05 -7.64
N LYS A 51 20.04 4.30 -6.32
CA LYS A 51 19.63 3.31 -5.31
C LYS A 51 18.16 2.92 -5.51
N ALA A 52 17.91 1.83 -6.24
CA ALA A 52 16.60 1.19 -6.26
C ALA A 52 16.28 0.64 -4.85
N ILE A 53 15.13 1.04 -4.29
CA ILE A 53 14.75 0.65 -2.93
C ILE A 53 13.71 -0.47 -3.03
N PRO A 54 13.96 -1.65 -2.43
CA PRO A 54 12.98 -2.72 -2.37
C PRO A 54 11.70 -2.33 -1.62
N VAL A 55 10.55 -2.61 -2.23
CA VAL A 55 9.23 -2.27 -1.69
C VAL A 55 8.28 -3.45 -1.85
N LEU A 56 7.32 -3.61 -0.94
CA LEU A 56 6.33 -4.69 -1.04
C LEU A 56 5.22 -4.33 -2.04
N ALA A 57 4.85 -3.06 -2.08
CA ALA A 57 3.81 -2.53 -2.95
C ALA A 57 3.90 -1.01 -3.06
N THR A 58 3.30 -0.47 -4.11
CA THR A 58 3.09 0.96 -4.30
C THR A 58 1.62 1.26 -4.55
N PHE A 59 1.18 2.46 -4.21
CA PHE A 59 -0.21 2.88 -4.33
C PHE A 59 -0.31 4.33 -4.79
N THR A 60 -1.45 4.67 -5.41
CA THR A 60 -1.89 6.04 -5.62
C THR A 60 -3.01 6.32 -4.63
N GLY A 61 -2.79 7.25 -3.70
CA GLY A 61 -3.77 7.66 -2.70
C GLY A 61 -4.44 9.00 -3.02
N LEU A 62 -5.42 9.37 -2.22
CA LEU A 62 -6.03 10.71 -2.24
C LEU A 62 -5.43 11.56 -1.13
N ARG A 63 -4.91 12.75 -1.45
CA ARG A 63 -4.24 13.63 -0.48
C ARG A 63 -5.14 14.02 0.70
N ARG A 64 -6.41 14.32 0.42
CA ARG A 64 -7.38 14.78 1.44
C ARG A 64 -8.21 13.67 2.08
N VAL A 65 -8.07 12.43 1.61
CA VAL A 65 -8.87 11.30 2.12
C VAL A 65 -7.93 10.20 2.57
N PRO A 66 -7.66 10.09 3.89
CA PRO A 66 -6.76 9.07 4.39
C PRO A 66 -7.33 7.67 4.10
N TRP A 67 -6.44 6.67 4.01
CA TRP A 67 -6.76 5.25 3.82
C TRP A 67 -7.38 4.85 2.48
N VAL A 68 -7.64 5.82 1.59
CA VAL A 68 -8.19 5.53 0.25
C VAL A 68 -7.06 5.52 -0.77
N ALA A 69 -6.82 4.33 -1.34
CA ALA A 69 -5.97 4.14 -2.51
C ALA A 69 -6.83 3.88 -3.74
N VAL A 70 -6.64 4.67 -4.79
CA VAL A 70 -7.35 4.53 -6.08
C VAL A 70 -6.63 3.58 -7.04
N ALA A 71 -5.35 3.31 -6.79
CA ALA A 71 -4.57 2.33 -7.55
C ALA A 71 -3.51 1.66 -6.66
N SER A 72 -3.15 0.43 -7.00
CA SER A 72 -2.09 -0.33 -6.33
C SER A 72 -1.27 -1.13 -7.34
N ASN A 73 -0.01 -1.41 -7.01
CA ASN A 73 0.84 -2.34 -7.74
C ASN A 73 1.73 -3.09 -6.74
N SER A 74 1.54 -4.39 -6.67
CA SER A 74 2.35 -5.34 -5.92
C SER A 74 3.02 -6.40 -6.80
N LEU A 75 2.78 -6.35 -8.12
CA LEU A 75 3.34 -7.31 -9.07
C LEU A 75 4.72 -6.89 -9.56
N ASN A 76 4.89 -5.62 -9.89
CA ASN A 76 6.16 -5.03 -10.31
C ASN A 76 6.22 -3.58 -9.81
N PRO A 77 6.21 -3.37 -8.48
CA PRO A 77 6.35 -2.04 -7.90
C PRO A 77 7.77 -1.53 -8.13
N MET A 78 7.90 -0.21 -8.25
CA MET A 78 9.22 0.43 -8.32
C MET A 78 9.22 1.71 -7.50
N PHE A 79 10.31 1.92 -6.78
CA PHE A 79 10.61 3.12 -6.03
C PHE A 79 12.13 3.30 -6.03
N ARG A 80 12.60 4.43 -6.52
CA ARG A 80 14.03 4.76 -6.62
C ARG A 80 14.23 6.23 -6.31
N LEU A 81 15.30 6.51 -5.59
CA LEU A 81 15.81 7.84 -5.34
C LEU A 81 17.11 7.98 -6.12
N ASP A 82 17.23 9.03 -6.92
CA ASP A 82 18.41 9.29 -7.73
C ASP A 82 18.65 10.79 -7.88
N GLY A 83 19.79 11.26 -7.41
CA GLY A 83 20.10 12.68 -7.32
C GLY A 83 18.99 13.47 -6.60
N GLN A 84 18.33 14.36 -7.33
CA GLN A 84 17.21 15.20 -6.84
C GLN A 84 15.83 14.68 -7.28
N GLN A 85 15.76 13.42 -7.69
CA GLN A 85 14.61 12.85 -8.38
C GLN A 85 14.09 11.60 -7.67
N LEU A 86 12.77 11.50 -7.68
CA LEU A 86 11.97 10.37 -7.27
C LEU A 86 11.43 9.67 -8.51
N PHE A 87 11.78 8.39 -8.68
CA PHE A 87 11.22 7.51 -9.69
C PHE A 87 10.31 6.49 -9.02
N TYR A 88 9.12 6.29 -9.58
CA TYR A 88 8.18 5.33 -9.04
C TYR A 88 7.26 4.72 -10.08
N ARG A 89 6.71 3.55 -9.78
CA ARG A 89 5.74 2.86 -10.64
C ARG A 89 4.59 2.30 -9.84
N VAL A 90 3.41 2.88 -10.03
CA VAL A 90 2.12 2.27 -9.66
C VAL A 90 1.54 1.60 -10.90
N PHE A 91 0.87 2.34 -11.78
CA PHE A 91 0.42 1.82 -13.09
C PHE A 91 1.47 1.98 -14.19
N ARG A 92 2.06 3.18 -14.27
CA ARG A 92 3.14 3.54 -15.19
C ARG A 92 4.29 4.14 -14.41
N GLN A 93 5.48 4.08 -14.99
CA GLN A 93 6.63 4.77 -14.44
C GLN A 93 6.40 6.28 -14.48
N LYS A 94 6.73 6.94 -13.37
CA LYS A 94 6.67 8.38 -13.20
C LYS A 94 7.99 8.85 -12.58
N GLN A 95 8.29 10.10 -12.85
CA GLN A 95 9.44 10.82 -12.33
C GLN A 95 8.91 12.13 -11.73
N ARG A 96 9.42 12.48 -10.55
CA ARG A 96 9.11 13.72 -9.83
C ARG A 96 10.39 14.31 -9.27
N MET A 97 10.49 15.62 -9.27
CA MET A 97 11.58 16.30 -8.58
C MET A 97 11.29 16.34 -7.09
N PHE A 98 12.32 16.37 -6.24
CA PHE A 98 12.11 16.52 -4.80
C PHE A 98 11.45 17.85 -4.43
N HIS A 99 11.64 18.91 -5.23
CA HIS A 99 10.94 20.17 -5.02
C HIS A 99 9.43 20.10 -5.33
N ASP A 100 8.97 19.06 -6.04
CA ASP A 100 7.54 18.83 -6.27
C ASP A 100 6.86 18.23 -5.04
N ILE A 101 7.65 17.72 -4.08
CA ILE A 101 7.14 17.08 -2.87
C ILE A 101 6.73 18.17 -1.89
N LEU A 102 5.43 18.19 -1.58
CA LEU A 102 4.85 19.07 -0.59
C LEU A 102 5.17 18.61 0.83
N LEU A 103 5.03 17.31 1.08
CA LEU A 103 5.22 16.69 2.39
C LEU A 103 5.46 15.20 2.23
N VAL A 104 6.36 14.66 3.05
CA VAL A 104 6.51 13.23 3.26
C VAL A 104 5.98 12.86 4.65
N ASP A 105 5.05 11.91 4.68
CA ASP A 105 4.44 11.41 5.90
C ASP A 105 4.65 9.90 6.02
N THR A 106 4.58 9.38 7.24
CA THR A 106 4.63 7.94 7.51
C THR A 106 3.36 7.50 8.21
N ARG A 107 2.86 6.31 7.84
CA ARG A 107 1.71 5.67 8.46
C ARG A 107 1.94 4.18 8.58
N SER A 108 1.75 3.67 9.79
CA SER A 108 1.60 2.25 10.05
C SER A 108 0.18 1.93 10.49
N ALA A 109 -0.40 0.89 9.89
CA ALA A 109 -1.64 0.28 10.36
C ALA A 109 -1.74 -1.14 9.84
N TYR A 110 -2.34 -2.03 10.64
CA TYR A 110 -2.59 -3.43 10.27
C TYR A 110 -1.35 -4.15 9.71
N GLY A 111 -0.17 -3.88 10.29
CA GLY A 111 1.10 -4.48 9.84
C GLY A 111 1.68 -3.93 8.54
N THR A 112 1.12 -2.85 7.98
CA THR A 112 1.71 -2.12 6.85
C THR A 112 2.58 -0.97 7.33
N PHE A 113 3.69 -0.71 6.62
CA PHE A 113 4.61 0.38 6.92
C PHE A 113 4.73 1.27 5.70
N ASN A 114 3.88 2.29 5.64
CA ASN A 114 3.70 3.12 4.45
C ASN A 114 4.43 4.45 4.60
N LEU A 115 5.21 4.80 3.58
CA LEU A 115 5.72 6.14 3.38
C LEU A 115 4.87 6.82 2.29
N ILE A 116 4.43 8.04 2.55
CA ILE A 116 3.45 8.77 1.75
C ILE A 116 4.12 10.04 1.25
N PHE A 117 4.11 10.24 -0.06
CA PHE A 117 4.58 11.43 -0.74
C PHE A 117 3.38 12.23 -1.24
N GLU A 118 3.21 13.42 -0.70
CA GLU A 118 2.28 14.42 -1.21
C GLU A 118 2.98 15.32 -2.21
N PHE A 119 2.32 15.63 -3.33
CA PHE A 119 2.86 16.53 -4.34
C PHE A 119 2.11 17.86 -4.35
N THR A 120 2.84 18.94 -4.62
CA THR A 120 2.30 20.31 -4.64
C THR A 120 1.22 20.47 -5.71
N ASP A 121 1.47 19.91 -6.90
CA ASP A 121 0.65 20.04 -8.11
C ASP A 121 -0.44 18.97 -8.27
N SER A 122 -0.61 18.07 -7.28
CA SER A 122 -1.46 16.89 -7.44
C SER A 122 -2.45 16.70 -6.27
N PRO A 123 -3.71 16.33 -6.57
CA PRO A 123 -4.63 15.85 -5.53
C PRO A 123 -4.32 14.41 -5.10
N PHE A 124 -3.42 13.72 -5.81
CA PHE A 124 -3.03 12.35 -5.53
C PHE A 124 -1.71 12.28 -4.75
N THR A 125 -1.57 11.21 -3.97
CA THR A 125 -0.34 10.87 -3.27
C THR A 125 0.30 9.64 -3.88
N PHE A 126 1.63 9.54 -3.77
CA PHE A 126 2.34 8.30 -4.00
C PHE A 126 2.60 7.64 -2.64
N ILE A 127 2.22 6.38 -2.50
CA ILE A 127 2.39 5.64 -1.24
C ILE A 127 3.25 4.41 -1.53
N VAL A 128 4.20 4.14 -0.65
CA VAL A 128 5.09 2.98 -0.76
C VAL A 128 5.08 2.19 0.54
N ASN A 129 4.82 0.88 0.44
CA ASN A 129 4.88 -0.03 1.59
C ASN A 129 6.28 -0.67 1.65
N LEU A 130 7.00 -0.38 2.73
CA LEU A 130 8.38 -0.82 2.95
C LEU A 130 8.49 -2.09 3.80
N GLY A 131 7.40 -2.52 4.44
CA GLY A 131 7.33 -3.76 5.22
C GLY A 131 7.93 -3.70 6.63
N SER A 132 8.71 -2.68 6.98
CA SER A 132 9.22 -2.48 8.34
C SER A 132 9.48 -1.02 8.67
N ALA A 133 9.44 -0.68 9.97
CA ALA A 133 9.79 0.65 10.47
C ALA A 133 11.26 1.00 10.18
N SER A 134 12.17 0.03 10.30
CA SER A 134 13.60 0.22 10.00
C SER A 134 13.85 0.62 8.54
N ARG A 135 13.09 0.05 7.60
CA ARG A 135 13.18 0.43 6.19
C ARG A 135 12.58 1.81 5.94
N VAL A 136 11.50 2.18 6.63
CA VAL A 136 10.96 3.56 6.59
C VAL A 136 12.02 4.57 7.02
N ALA A 137 12.64 4.36 8.20
CA ALA A 137 13.68 5.23 8.72
C ALA A 137 14.89 5.33 7.76
N TYR A 138 15.31 4.21 7.18
CA TYR A 138 16.36 4.18 6.18
C TYR A 138 16.02 4.99 4.94
N VAL A 139 14.81 4.88 4.39
CA VAL A 139 14.41 5.67 3.22
C VAL A 139 14.35 7.16 3.56
N LEU A 140 13.82 7.51 4.73
CA LEU A 140 13.76 8.89 5.17
C LEU A 140 15.16 9.52 5.31
N SER A 141 16.17 8.75 5.75
CA SER A 141 17.55 9.25 5.85
C SER A 141 18.25 9.46 4.49
N LEU A 142 17.68 8.92 3.41
CA LEU A 142 18.15 9.17 2.04
C LEU A 142 17.54 10.42 1.40
N LEU A 143 16.47 10.97 1.98
CA LEU A 143 15.85 12.19 1.46
C LEU A 143 16.72 13.40 1.82
N PRO A 144 16.88 14.38 0.90
CA PRO A 144 17.60 15.60 1.22
C PRO A 144 16.81 16.43 2.24
N SER A 145 17.52 17.24 3.01
CA SER A 145 16.95 18.13 4.04
C SER A 145 15.94 19.15 3.49
N SER A 146 15.93 19.40 2.18
CA SER A 146 14.96 20.26 1.51
C SER A 146 13.56 19.64 1.40
N VAL A 147 13.41 18.32 1.58
CA VAL A 147 12.12 17.64 1.51
C VAL A 147 11.38 17.80 2.86
N PRO A 148 10.20 18.42 2.88
CA PRO A 148 9.46 18.60 4.13
C PRO A 148 8.98 17.25 4.68
N LEU A 149 9.23 17.00 5.97
CA LEU A 149 8.78 15.79 6.68
C LEU A 149 7.68 16.16 7.67
N SER A 150 6.63 15.34 7.75
CA SER A 150 5.62 15.43 8.81
C SER A 150 6.24 15.12 10.18
N GLU A 151 5.59 15.54 11.27
CA GLU A 151 6.04 15.21 12.64
C GLU A 151 6.23 13.70 12.85
N ARG A 152 5.35 12.88 12.27
CA ARG A 152 5.46 11.41 12.35
C ARG A 152 6.67 10.90 11.58
N ALA A 153 6.95 11.46 10.41
CA ALA A 153 8.11 11.07 9.62
C ALA A 153 9.41 11.48 10.34
N GLN A 154 9.44 12.66 10.96
CA GLN A 154 10.56 13.09 11.79
C GLN A 154 10.77 12.16 12.99
N ALA A 155 9.71 11.80 13.72
CA ALA A 155 9.79 10.86 14.83
C ALA A 155 10.28 9.46 14.39
N ALA A 156 9.87 9.00 13.20
CA ALA A 156 10.34 7.74 12.64
C ALA A 156 11.84 7.76 12.29
N CYS A 157 12.41 8.92 11.91
CA CYS A 157 13.86 9.06 11.74
C CYS A 157 14.62 8.90 13.06
N LEU A 158 14.02 9.31 14.17
CA LEU A 158 14.62 9.26 15.51
C LEU A 158 14.48 7.88 16.18
N GLY A 159 13.82 6.92 15.52
CA GLY A 159 13.57 5.59 16.08
C GLY A 159 12.46 5.56 17.13
N GLU A 160 11.65 6.62 17.24
CA GLU A 160 10.53 6.67 18.16
C GLU A 160 9.37 5.82 17.60
N PRO A 161 8.80 4.86 18.36
CA PRO A 161 7.72 4.03 17.87
C PRO A 161 6.46 4.86 17.56
N PRO A 162 5.65 4.48 16.56
CA PRO A 162 4.46 5.24 16.18
C PRO A 162 3.49 5.34 17.37
N ARG A 163 3.12 6.55 17.78
CA ARG A 163 2.02 6.72 18.74
C ARG A 163 0.71 6.33 18.05
N GLU A 164 0.26 5.11 18.29
CA GLU A 164 -1.08 4.68 17.94
C GLU A 164 -2.08 5.53 18.71
N ARG A 165 -2.78 6.43 18.01
CA ARG A 165 -3.97 7.08 18.57
C ARG A 165 -5.10 6.06 18.48
N GLY A 166 -5.39 5.43 19.62
CA GLY A 166 -6.61 4.67 19.81
C GLY A 166 -7.82 5.53 19.48
N VAL A 167 -8.76 4.91 18.76
CA VAL A 167 -10.16 5.33 18.71
C VAL A 167 -10.82 4.80 19.97
#